data_AF-A0AA39ZYX4-F1
#
_entry.id   AF-A0AA39ZYX4-F1
#
_cell.length_a   1.000
_cell.length_b   1.000
_cell.length_c   1.000
_cell.angle_alpha   90.00
_cell.angle_beta   90.00
_cell.angle_gamma   90.00
#
_symmetry.space_group_name_H-M   'P 1'
#
loop_
_entity.id
_entity.type
_entity.pdbx_description
1 polymer ?
#
loop_
_entity_poly.entity_id
_entity_poly.type
_entity_poly.pdbx_seq_one_letter_code
_entity_poly.pdbx_strand_id
1 'polypeptide(L)'
;MNEAFPPGLPRAPDPLPQNCHIKKPRLIWYDRIRQGTQLNAIVEAVLLQAAVCELLVKHPHPNIAAYLGCQVSQGRITGLCFAAYQCTLMPQVNRAPASSDVMLDGRGEAVIIDFGSCKRVGESLEGASRTYERYDERVGTARLQNDLDALAEMRTRLGDGARPFLFGE
;
A
#
# COMPACT_ATOMS: atom_id res chain seq x y z
N MET A 1 -14.05 13.27 -21.30
CA MET A 1 -13.03 14.25 -20.92
C MET A 1 -11.66 13.60 -21.03
N ASN A 2 -10.76 14.13 -21.86
CA ASN A 2 -9.35 13.73 -21.85
C ASN A 2 -8.71 14.34 -20.61
N GLU A 3 -8.75 13.63 -19.49
CA GLU A 3 -7.96 14.03 -18.34
C GLU A 3 -6.48 13.80 -18.68
N ALA A 4 -5.75 14.90 -18.81
CA ALA A 4 -4.31 14.88 -18.96
C ALA A 4 -3.69 14.35 -17.67
N PHE A 5 -2.53 13.69 -17.80
CA PHE A 5 -1.74 13.22 -16.68
C PHE A 5 -1.55 14.35 -15.64
N PRO A 6 -1.80 14.10 -14.34
CA PRO A 6 -1.83 15.16 -13.34
C PRO A 6 -0.53 15.96 -13.29
N PRO A 7 -0.58 17.30 -13.32
CA PRO A 7 0.62 18.11 -13.15
C PRO A 7 1.20 17.88 -11.75
N GLY A 8 2.50 17.59 -11.67
CA GLY A 8 3.22 17.42 -10.41
C GLY A 8 3.48 15.98 -9.97
N LEU A 9 2.93 14.97 -10.66
CA LEU A 9 3.37 13.58 -10.49
C LEU A 9 4.54 13.27 -11.45
N PRO A 10 5.60 12.59 -11.02
CA PRO A 10 6.69 12.22 -11.91
C PRO A 10 6.30 11.02 -12.76
N ARG A 11 6.79 11.02 -14.00
CA ARG A 11 6.74 9.83 -14.85
C ARG A 11 7.90 8.92 -14.48
N ALA A 12 7.65 7.62 -14.53
CA ALA A 12 8.72 6.64 -14.39
C ALA A 12 9.70 6.73 -15.58
N PRO A 13 10.98 6.35 -15.39
CA PRO A 13 11.95 6.26 -16.48
C PRO A 13 11.46 5.37 -17.62
N ASP A 14 11.81 5.75 -18.85
CA ASP A 14 11.57 4.96 -20.07
C ASP A 14 12.89 4.81 -20.85
N PRO A 15 13.46 3.59 -20.95
CA PRO A 15 12.94 2.32 -20.44
C PRO A 15 13.03 2.20 -18.92
N LEU A 16 12.16 1.38 -18.33
CA LEU A 16 12.20 1.08 -16.90
C LEU A 16 13.47 0.30 -16.52
N PRO A 17 13.99 0.48 -15.29
CA PRO A 17 15.08 -0.35 -14.78
C PRO A 17 14.71 -1.83 -14.75
N GLN A 18 15.70 -2.71 -14.93
CA GLN A 18 15.50 -4.16 -15.00
C GLN A 18 14.86 -4.75 -13.73
N ASN A 19 15.19 -4.20 -12.56
CA ASN A 19 14.64 -4.61 -11.26
C ASN A 19 13.51 -3.69 -10.81
N CYS A 20 12.44 -3.59 -11.61
CA CYS A 20 11.26 -2.82 -11.26
C CYS A 20 10.00 -3.69 -11.15
N HIS A 21 9.08 -3.25 -10.29
CA HIS A 21 7.75 -3.79 -10.16
C HIS A 21 6.73 -2.72 -10.56
N ILE A 22 5.78 -3.09 -11.42
CA ILE A 22 4.68 -2.20 -11.83
C ILE A 22 3.42 -2.63 -11.09
N LYS A 23 3.00 -1.84 -10.10
CA LYS A 23 1.74 -2.03 -9.41
C LYS A 23 0.60 -1.48 -10.26
N LYS A 24 -0.20 -2.37 -10.86
CA LYS A 24 -1.37 -1.99 -11.67
C LYS A 24 -2.59 -1.71 -10.80
N PRO A 25 -3.50 -0.80 -11.21
CA PRO A 25 -4.77 -0.58 -10.51
C PRO A 25 -5.58 -1.88 -10.42
N ARG A 26 -6.11 -2.19 -9.23
CA ARG A 26 -6.96 -3.37 -9.04
C ARG A 26 -8.37 -3.09 -9.59
N LEU A 27 -8.68 -3.65 -10.75
CA LEU A 27 -9.98 -3.49 -11.41
C LEU A 27 -11.07 -4.45 -10.90
N ILE A 28 -10.78 -5.31 -9.92
CA ILE A 28 -11.73 -6.27 -9.36
C ILE A 28 -13.01 -5.62 -8.81
N TRP A 29 -12.93 -4.34 -8.44
CA TRP A 29 -14.07 -3.56 -7.94
C TRP A 29 -14.79 -2.78 -9.04
N TYR A 30 -14.31 -2.80 -10.28
CA TYR A 30 -14.79 -1.94 -11.36
C TYR A 30 -16.29 -2.14 -11.61
N ASP A 31 -16.77 -3.39 -11.70
CA ASP A 31 -18.18 -3.67 -11.97
C ASP A 31 -19.08 -3.15 -10.84
N ARG A 32 -18.64 -3.32 -9.58
CA ARG A 32 -19.34 -2.79 -8.40
C ARG A 32 -19.34 -1.27 -8.37
N ILE A 33 -18.21 -0.65 -8.69
CA ILE A 33 -18.03 0.80 -8.71
C ILE A 33 -18.86 1.44 -9.83
N ARG A 34 -18.90 0.82 -11.01
CA ARG A 34 -19.69 1.30 -12.15
C ARG A 34 -21.19 1.30 -11.87
N GLN A 35 -21.66 0.39 -11.03
CA GLN A 35 -23.06 0.30 -10.60
C GLN A 35 -23.36 1.18 -9.36
N GLY A 36 -22.33 1.70 -8.70
CA GLY A 36 -22.45 2.53 -7.50
C GLY A 36 -22.29 4.03 -7.78
N THR A 37 -22.25 4.82 -6.70
CA THR A 37 -22.13 6.28 -6.75
C THR A 37 -20.69 6.78 -6.84
N GLN A 38 -19.68 5.92 -6.56
CA GLN A 38 -18.27 6.30 -6.47
C GLN A 38 -17.47 5.97 -7.74
N LEU A 39 -17.93 6.43 -8.91
CA LEU A 39 -17.32 6.10 -10.22
C LEU A 39 -15.81 6.38 -10.31
N ASN A 40 -15.27 7.30 -9.50
CA ASN A 40 -13.86 7.69 -9.50
C ASN A 40 -13.00 6.99 -8.44
N ALA A 41 -13.54 6.08 -7.63
CA ALA A 41 -12.82 5.49 -6.51
C ALA A 41 -11.48 4.83 -6.90
N ILE A 42 -11.40 4.18 -8.07
CA ILE A 42 -10.14 3.60 -8.57
C ILE A 42 -9.13 4.70 -8.90
N VAL A 43 -9.59 5.78 -9.54
CA VAL A 43 -8.73 6.91 -9.91
C VAL A 43 -8.22 7.60 -8.65
N GLU A 44 -9.12 7.89 -7.70
CA GLU A 44 -8.78 8.50 -6.42
C GLU A 44 -7.77 7.67 -5.62
N ALA A 45 -7.94 6.34 -5.59
CA ALA A 45 -6.99 5.44 -4.92
C ALA A 45 -5.60 5.46 -5.59
N VAL A 46 -5.53 5.46 -6.92
CA VAL A 46 -4.26 5.53 -7.65
C VAL A 46 -3.57 6.87 -7.43
N LEU A 47 -4.32 7.97 -7.49
CA LEU A 47 -3.79 9.32 -7.27
C LEU A 47 -3.32 9.52 -5.83
N LEU A 48 -4.08 9.03 -4.85
CA LEU A 48 -3.69 9.05 -3.44
C LEU A 48 -2.37 8.30 -3.25
N GLN A 49 -2.27 7.06 -3.76
CA GLN A 49 -1.06 6.27 -3.61
C GLN A 49 0.14 6.96 -4.28
N ALA A 50 -0.02 7.52 -5.48
CA ALA A 50 1.03 8.28 -6.16
C ALA A 50 1.47 9.50 -5.33
N ALA A 51 0.54 10.28 -4.79
CA ALA A 51 0.83 11.45 -3.98
C ALA A 51 1.55 11.10 -2.66
N VAL A 52 1.18 9.99 -2.02
CA VAL A 52 1.88 9.50 -0.82
C VAL A 52 3.30 9.07 -1.17
N CYS A 53 3.50 8.36 -2.28
CA CYS A 53 4.84 7.97 -2.71
C CYS A 53 5.72 9.20 -3.00
N GLU A 54 5.16 10.25 -3.61
CA GLU A 54 5.86 11.52 -3.83
C GLU A 54 6.27 12.23 -2.53
N LEU A 55 5.47 12.10 -1.48
CA LEU A 55 5.84 12.61 -0.17
C LEU A 55 7.03 11.82 0.40
N LEU A 56 6.99 10.49 0.28
CA LEU A 56 8.02 9.60 0.81
C LEU A 56 9.36 9.73 0.08
N VAL A 57 9.35 10.03 -1.23
CA VAL A 57 10.56 10.30 -2.02
C VAL A 57 11.39 11.47 -1.46
N LYS A 58 10.76 12.44 -0.78
CA LYS A 58 11.47 13.57 -0.14
C LYS A 58 12.30 13.15 1.07
N HIS A 59 11.99 12.00 1.67
CA HIS A 59 12.66 11.47 2.85
C HIS A 59 12.94 9.97 2.65
N PRO A 60 13.87 9.61 1.75
CA PRO A 60 14.12 8.22 1.40
C PRO A 60 14.63 7.42 2.62
N HIS A 61 14.11 6.21 2.79
CA HIS A 61 14.50 5.31 3.87
C HIS A 61 14.72 3.89 3.33
N PRO A 62 15.76 3.15 3.77
CA PRO A 62 16.07 1.81 3.25
C PRO A 62 14.95 0.78 3.46
N ASN A 63 14.10 0.96 4.47
CA ASN A 63 12.97 0.07 4.77
C ASN A 63 11.61 0.58 4.22
N ILE A 64 11.62 1.52 3.28
CA ILE A 64 10.43 2.02 2.57
C ILE A 64 10.63 1.77 1.07
N ALA A 65 9.60 1.28 0.40
CA ALA A 65 9.70 0.96 -1.01
C ALA A 65 10.10 2.17 -1.87
N ALA A 66 11.21 2.04 -2.60
CA ALA A 66 11.64 3.04 -3.56
C ALA A 66 10.64 3.19 -4.71
N TYR A 67 9.98 4.35 -4.77
CA TYR A 67 9.08 4.73 -5.86
C TYR A 67 9.88 5.30 -7.03
N LEU A 68 9.54 4.86 -8.25
CA LEU A 68 10.23 5.26 -9.49
C LEU A 68 9.39 6.23 -10.33
N GLY A 69 8.11 6.42 -10.01
CA GLY A 69 7.19 7.29 -10.76
C GLY A 69 5.99 6.55 -11.37
N CYS A 70 5.15 7.30 -12.07
CA CYS A 70 3.97 6.78 -12.74
C CYS A 70 4.32 6.20 -14.11
N GLN A 71 3.84 4.99 -14.41
CA GLN A 71 3.73 4.53 -15.79
C GLN A 71 2.54 5.24 -16.45
N VAL A 72 2.77 5.90 -17.58
CA VAL A 72 1.75 6.69 -18.27
C VAL A 72 1.58 6.19 -19.70
N SER A 73 0.34 5.95 -20.11
CA SER A 73 -0.04 5.66 -21.50
C SER A 73 -1.23 6.52 -21.90
N GLN A 74 -1.16 7.17 -23.06
CA GLN A 74 -2.22 8.05 -23.59
C GLN A 74 -2.71 9.10 -22.56
N GLY A 75 -1.79 9.64 -21.76
CA GLY A 75 -2.10 10.62 -20.72
C GLY A 75 -2.69 10.06 -19.44
N ARG A 76 -2.86 8.73 -19.31
CA ARG A 76 -3.42 8.08 -18.12
C ARG A 76 -2.38 7.26 -17.37
N ILE A 77 -2.49 7.23 -16.04
CA ILE A 77 -1.68 6.35 -15.20
C ILE A 77 -2.15 4.91 -15.40
N THR A 78 -1.25 4.04 -15.90
CA THR A 78 -1.52 2.61 -16.08
C THR A 78 -0.89 1.75 -14.99
N GLY A 79 0.02 2.33 -14.20
CA GLY A 79 0.66 1.68 -13.06
C GLY A 79 1.56 2.62 -12.29
N LEU A 80 1.91 2.21 -11.08
CA LEU A 80 2.90 2.85 -10.22
C LEU A 80 4.15 1.98 -10.19
N CYS A 81 5.30 2.56 -10.54
CA CYS A 81 6.56 1.83 -10.66
C CYS A 81 7.35 1.90 -9.36
N PHE A 82 7.86 0.76 -8.91
CA PHE A 82 8.69 0.63 -7.71
C PHE A 82 9.94 -0.19 -8.03
N ALA A 83 10.98 -0.11 -7.20
CA ALA A 83 12.03 -1.12 -7.20
C ALA A 83 11.42 -2.51 -6.87
N ALA A 84 11.96 -3.57 -7.49
CA ALA A 84 11.55 -4.94 -7.20
C ALA A 84 12.25 -5.48 -5.95
N TYR A 85 11.52 -6.23 -5.13
CA TYR A 85 12.00 -6.91 -3.92
C TYR A 85 11.79 -8.43 -4.06
N GLN A 86 12.54 -9.24 -3.31
CA GLN A 86 12.66 -10.68 -3.57
C GLN A 86 11.35 -11.44 -3.31
N CYS A 87 10.77 -11.25 -2.14
CA CYS A 87 9.54 -11.92 -1.74
C CYS A 87 8.81 -11.08 -0.70
N THR A 88 7.52 -11.37 -0.47
CA THR A 88 6.84 -10.88 0.72
C THR A 88 7.45 -11.53 1.96
N LEU A 89 7.27 -10.95 3.15
CA LEU A 89 7.80 -11.49 4.42
C LEU A 89 7.29 -12.93 4.77
N MET A 90 6.45 -13.54 3.94
CA MET A 90 5.52 -14.61 4.31
C MET A 90 5.80 -16.02 3.79
N PRO A 91 6.65 -16.31 2.78
CA PRO A 91 6.95 -17.69 2.42
C PRO A 91 7.61 -18.51 3.55
N GLN A 92 8.05 -17.87 4.64
CA GLN A 92 8.80 -18.50 5.72
C GLN A 92 8.02 -18.67 7.04
N VAL A 93 6.79 -18.15 7.15
CA VAL A 93 5.96 -18.25 8.37
C VAL A 93 4.57 -18.78 8.03
N ASN A 94 4.40 -20.10 8.17
CA ASN A 94 3.18 -20.86 7.81
C ASN A 94 1.98 -20.60 8.75
N ARG A 95 1.82 -19.37 9.28
CA ARG A 95 0.91 -19.09 10.42
C ARG A 95 0.17 -17.75 10.43
N ALA A 96 0.26 -16.92 9.39
CA ALA A 96 -0.56 -15.71 9.30
C ALA A 96 -1.05 -15.45 7.86
N PRO A 97 -2.26 -14.90 7.66
CA PRO A 97 -2.66 -14.40 6.35
C PRO A 97 -1.64 -13.32 5.92
N ALA A 98 -1.18 -13.42 4.67
CA ALA A 98 -0.08 -12.63 4.14
C ALA A 98 -0.27 -11.13 4.44
N SER A 99 0.64 -10.48 5.17
CA SER A 99 0.75 -9.02 5.04
C SER A 99 1.29 -8.75 3.66
N SER A 100 0.42 -8.33 2.74
CA SER A 100 0.81 -7.83 1.41
C SER A 100 1.61 -6.53 1.47
N ASP A 101 1.85 -6.00 2.67
CA ASP A 101 2.32 -4.65 2.92
C ASP A 101 3.81 -4.61 3.34
N VAL A 102 4.48 -5.78 3.40
CA VAL A 102 5.91 -5.89 3.70
C VAL A 102 6.59 -6.92 2.79
N MET A 103 7.70 -6.51 2.16
CA MET A 103 8.59 -7.36 1.37
C MET A 103 9.99 -7.44 1.97
N LEU A 104 10.80 -8.40 1.50
CA LEU A 104 12.21 -8.55 1.85
C LEU A 104 13.09 -8.07 0.70
N ASP A 105 14.08 -7.23 1.03
CA ASP A 105 15.10 -6.83 0.08
C ASP A 105 16.17 -7.92 -0.14
N GLY A 106 17.18 -7.61 -0.95
CA GLY A 106 18.25 -8.56 -1.27
C GLY A 106 19.14 -8.96 -0.09
N ARG A 107 19.06 -8.24 1.03
CA ARG A 107 19.78 -8.52 2.28
C ARG A 107 18.90 -9.23 3.32
N GLY A 108 17.62 -9.46 3.01
CA GLY A 108 16.65 -10.01 3.97
C GLY A 108 16.08 -8.95 4.93
N GLU A 109 16.23 -7.67 4.62
CA GLU A 109 15.66 -6.59 5.42
C GLU A 109 14.21 -6.30 5.01
N ALA A 110 13.35 -6.01 5.99
CA ALA A 110 11.95 -5.71 5.74
C ALA A 110 11.78 -4.34 5.06
N VAL A 111 10.93 -4.28 4.05
CA VAL A 111 10.59 -3.08 3.28
C VAL A 111 9.08 -2.92 3.27
N ILE A 112 8.59 -1.80 3.80
CA ILE A 112 7.16 -1.47 3.78
C ILE A 112 6.77 -1.12 2.35
N ILE A 113 5.69 -1.74 1.88
CA ILE A 113 5.06 -1.53 0.58
C ILE A 113 3.58 -1.21 0.77
N ASP A 114 2.90 -0.90 -0.33
CA ASP A 114 1.44 -0.67 -0.40
C ASP A 114 0.90 0.50 0.45
N PHE A 115 1.11 1.73 -0.03
CA PHE A 115 0.57 2.95 0.58
C PHE A 115 -0.83 3.32 0.09
N GLY A 116 -1.58 2.39 -0.52
CA GLY A 116 -2.88 2.67 -1.14
C GLY A 116 -4.00 2.94 -0.13
N SER A 117 -3.83 2.51 1.12
CA SER A 117 -4.78 2.71 2.23
C SER A 117 -4.39 3.83 3.19
N CYS A 118 -3.25 4.50 2.98
CA CYS A 118 -2.78 5.57 3.86
C CYS A 118 -3.80 6.71 3.93
N LYS A 119 -4.01 7.22 5.14
CA LYS A 119 -4.88 8.36 5.44
C LYS A 119 -4.12 9.41 6.22
N ARG A 120 -4.49 10.68 6.08
CA ARG A 120 -3.96 11.74 6.95
C ARG A 120 -4.49 11.52 8.37
N VAL A 121 -3.69 11.87 9.36
CA VAL A 121 -4.14 11.85 10.76
C VAL A 121 -5.40 12.68 10.91
N GLY A 122 -6.44 12.10 11.51
CA GLY A 122 -7.77 12.70 11.69
C GLY A 122 -8.79 12.39 10.59
N GLU A 123 -8.39 11.80 9.45
CA GLU A 123 -9.33 11.39 8.42
C GLU A 123 -10.14 10.15 8.85
N SER A 124 -11.37 10.04 8.30
CA SER A 124 -12.22 8.87 8.51
C SER A 124 -11.60 7.63 7.91
N LEU A 125 -11.69 6.53 8.65
CA LEU A 125 -11.31 5.20 8.18
C LEU A 125 -12.51 4.41 7.62
N GLU A 126 -13.69 5.03 7.54
CA GLU A 126 -14.87 4.42 6.90
C GLU A 126 -14.58 4.11 5.43
N GLY A 127 -14.87 2.88 4.99
CA GLY A 127 -14.58 2.44 3.62
C GLY A 127 -13.09 2.27 3.28
N ALA A 128 -12.18 2.48 4.23
CA ALA A 128 -10.77 2.17 4.02
C ALA A 128 -10.59 0.66 3.85
N SER A 129 -9.78 0.25 2.88
CA SER A 129 -9.38 -1.15 2.75
C SER A 129 -8.46 -1.49 3.92
N ARG A 130 -8.93 -2.35 4.82
CA ARG A 130 -8.19 -2.80 6.01
C ARG A 130 -7.99 -4.30 5.92
N THR A 131 -6.86 -4.79 6.43
CA THR A 131 -6.62 -6.22 6.52
C THR A 131 -7.54 -6.81 7.58
N TYR A 132 -8.38 -7.77 7.18
CA TYR A 132 -9.34 -8.47 8.04
C TYR A 132 -8.60 -9.05 9.27
N GLU A 133 -9.20 -8.93 10.46
CA GLU A 133 -8.65 -9.35 11.77
C GLU A 133 -7.43 -8.57 12.31
N ARG A 134 -7.09 -7.39 11.74
CA ARG A 134 -5.94 -6.58 12.17
C ARG A 134 -6.27 -5.16 12.69
N TYR A 135 -7.52 -4.90 13.07
CA TYR A 135 -7.90 -3.59 13.58
C TYR A 135 -9.12 -3.67 14.52
N ASP A 136 -9.18 -2.74 15.47
CA ASP A 136 -10.38 -2.50 16.28
C ASP A 136 -11.43 -1.74 15.46
N GLU A 137 -12.59 -2.36 15.21
CA GLU A 137 -13.69 -1.77 14.44
C GLU A 137 -14.27 -0.50 15.08
N ARG A 138 -14.05 -0.30 16.38
CA ARG A 138 -14.45 0.92 17.12
C ARG A 138 -13.57 2.12 16.73
N VAL A 139 -12.43 1.87 16.09
CA VAL A 139 -11.56 2.92 15.55
C VAL A 139 -12.06 3.37 14.19
N GLY A 140 -12.74 4.53 14.19
CA GLY A 140 -13.24 5.18 12.98
C GLY A 140 -12.33 6.26 12.38
N THR A 141 -11.18 6.58 13.00
CA THR A 141 -10.32 7.71 12.60
C THR A 141 -8.86 7.31 12.53
N ALA A 142 -8.14 7.85 11.53
CA ALA A 142 -6.72 7.57 11.34
C ALA A 142 -5.88 8.25 12.43
N ARG A 143 -5.11 7.46 13.17
CA ARG A 143 -4.22 7.92 14.25
C ARG A 143 -2.87 7.25 14.13
N LEU A 144 -1.81 7.95 14.53
CA LEU A 144 -0.46 7.37 14.63
C LEU A 144 -0.45 6.07 15.46
N GLN A 145 -1.27 6.03 16.53
CA GLN A 145 -1.36 4.86 17.38
C GLN A 145 -1.81 3.60 16.63
N ASN A 146 -2.66 3.73 15.59
CA ASN A 146 -3.13 2.58 14.83
C ASN A 146 -1.98 1.86 14.11
N ASP A 147 -1.04 2.62 13.57
CA ASP A 147 0.14 2.07 12.91
C ASP A 147 1.11 1.45 13.92
N LEU A 148 1.26 2.07 15.10
CA LEU A 148 2.11 1.55 16.19
C LEU A 148 1.57 0.24 16.77
N ASP A 149 0.25 0.13 16.94
CA ASP A 149 -0.41 -1.09 17.42
C ASP A 149 -0.21 -2.23 16.41
N ALA A 150 -0.40 -1.96 15.12
CA ALA A 150 -0.16 -2.94 14.06
C ALA A 150 1.32 -3.39 14.01
N LEU A 151 2.27 -2.47 14.23
CA LEU A 151 3.70 -2.81 14.34
C LEU A 151 3.99 -3.69 15.55
N ALA A 152 3.39 -3.42 16.71
CA ALA A 152 3.54 -4.24 17.91
C ALA A 152 2.97 -5.67 17.72
N GLU A 153 1.84 -5.78 17.02
CA GLU A 153 1.23 -7.05 16.65
C GLU A 153 2.14 -7.87 15.72
N MET A 154 2.70 -7.21 14.68
CA MET A 154 3.66 -7.85 13.77
C MET A 154 4.90 -8.33 14.53
N ARG A 155 5.46 -7.53 15.44
CA ARG A 155 6.61 -7.93 16.27
C ARG A 155 6.31 -9.13 17.14
N THR A 156 5.17 -9.15 17.82
CA THR A 156 4.75 -10.29 18.65
C THR A 156 4.64 -11.57 17.83
N ARG A 157 4.06 -11.51 16.62
CA ARG A 157 3.89 -12.68 15.74
C ARG A 157 5.20 -13.20 15.16
N LEU A 158 6.15 -12.31 14.87
CA LEU A 158 7.46 -12.66 14.30
C LEU A 158 8.45 -13.11 15.38
N GLY A 159 8.30 -12.61 16.61
CA GLY A 159 9.20 -12.85 17.73
C GLY A 159 8.93 -14.12 18.54
N ASP A 160 7.68 -14.58 18.63
CA ASP A 160 7.32 -15.68 19.55
C ASP A 160 6.61 -16.87 18.88
N GLY A 161 7.14 -18.06 19.13
CA GLY A 161 6.38 -19.29 19.01
C GLY A 161 5.23 -19.31 20.02
N ALA A 162 4.01 -19.09 19.53
CA ALA A 162 2.71 -19.29 20.19
C ALA A 162 2.26 -18.25 21.24
N ARG A 163 1.29 -17.40 20.84
CA ARG A 163 0.04 -17.16 21.60
C ARG A 163 -1.12 -16.86 20.65
N PRO A 164 -2.36 -17.31 20.94
CA PRO A 164 -3.55 -16.83 20.26
C PRO A 164 -3.89 -15.42 20.74
N PHE A 165 -4.30 -14.54 19.82
CA PHE A 165 -4.86 -13.25 20.17
C PHE A 165 -6.27 -13.44 20.74
N LEU A 166 -6.50 -12.88 21.93
CA LEU A 166 -7.82 -12.69 22.52
C LEU A 166 -8.32 -11.32 22.05
N PHE A 167 -9.22 -11.31 21.08
CA PHE A 167 -10.26 -10.30 21.03
C PHE A 167 -11.58 -11.02 21.30
N GLY A 168 -11.99 -11.00 22.56
CA GLY A 168 -13.35 -11.26 23.03
C GLY A 168 -13.64 -10.24 24.13
N GLU A 169 -14.84 -9.70 24.30
CA GLU A 169 -16.16 -9.97 23.70
C GLU A 169 -16.75 -8.71 23.04
#